data_AF-A0A449GB40-F1
#
_entry.id   AF-A0A449GB40-F1
#
_cell.length_a   1.000
_cell.length_b   1.000
_cell.length_c   1.000
_cell.angle_alpha   90.00
_cell.angle_beta   90.00
_cell.angle_gamma   90.00
#
_symmetry.space_group_name_H-M   'P 1'
#
loop_
_entity.id
_entity.type
_entity.pdbx_description
1 polymer ?
#
loop_
_entity_poly.entity_id
_entity_poly.type
_entity_poly.pdbx_seq_one_letter_code
_entity_poly.pdbx_strand_id
1 'polypeptide(L)'
;MDALVVRLAQLDVDAAGALRVVMFYDTLMRRRVDLPALARASAALAECVAGIRLHGTGRVIRFGPDGRSVQTPPPAAAGTPVTLDDEEIGTVWLERTGASRALDEMLLDRFALAVATVVERYGPARTTMADPALVELVIGADSDEAARARALRLLGFPADLPVRVAAVRSPQPLDRIGGSVCPGRPVKAATVGGVGVLLATTLDATGFPPDTLAGLGTAAELGRAWWEARTALRFATARRPVVDFGDLGSLALLAQVPRDALRDNADVAAVAAIAADRDALDTLDAYCATGSVRRAADLLHLHHSSVARRVEALGRGLGIDLTEPTGLLRARLALAAWRLLAD
;
A
#
# COMPACT_ATOMS: atom_id res chain seq x y z
N MET A 1 -25.05 -0.92 -36.15
CA MET A 1 -23.58 -0.84 -36.17
C MET A 1 -23.01 -1.34 -37.49
N ASP A 2 -23.41 -2.52 -38.00
CA ASP A 2 -22.91 -3.03 -39.30
C ASP A 2 -23.15 -2.10 -40.50
N ALA A 3 -24.33 -1.47 -40.56
CA ALA A 3 -24.64 -0.47 -41.59
C ALA A 3 -23.73 0.77 -41.53
N LEU A 4 -23.18 1.09 -40.35
CA LEU A 4 -22.23 2.19 -40.13
C LEU A 4 -20.83 1.79 -40.60
N VAL A 5 -20.38 0.56 -40.33
CA VAL A 5 -19.10 0.00 -40.84
C VAL A 5 -19.08 0.01 -42.37
N VAL A 6 -20.18 -0.40 -43.02
CA VAL A 6 -20.28 -0.44 -44.49
C VAL A 6 -20.23 0.97 -45.10
N ARG A 7 -20.90 1.95 -44.49
CA ARG A 7 -20.86 3.36 -44.94
C ARG A 7 -19.49 4.00 -44.70
N LEU A 8 -18.83 3.68 -43.59
CA LEU A 8 -17.48 4.15 -43.28
C LEU A 8 -16.44 3.55 -44.22
N ALA A 9 -16.56 2.28 -44.60
CA ALA A 9 -15.62 1.64 -45.54
C ALA A 9 -15.61 2.30 -46.93
N GLN A 10 -16.70 3.00 -47.30
CA GLN A 10 -16.80 3.78 -48.52
C GLN A 10 -16.12 5.17 -48.41
N LEU A 11 -15.81 5.61 -47.19
CA LEU A 11 -15.22 6.92 -46.88
C LEU A 11 -13.75 6.80 -46.44
N ASP A 12 -13.46 5.80 -45.60
CA ASP A 12 -12.16 5.53 -44.99
C ASP A 12 -12.09 4.05 -44.56
N VAL A 13 -11.20 3.29 -45.20
CA VAL A 13 -10.98 1.86 -44.94
C VAL A 13 -10.42 1.63 -43.52
N ASP A 14 -9.59 2.55 -43.02
CA ASP A 14 -8.96 2.44 -41.71
C ASP A 14 -9.98 2.71 -40.60
N ALA A 15 -10.89 3.67 -40.80
CA ALA A 15 -12.00 3.92 -39.87
C ALA A 15 -12.97 2.73 -39.76
N ALA A 16 -13.26 2.06 -40.88
CA ALA A 16 -14.07 0.84 -40.88
C ALA A 16 -13.34 -0.33 -40.17
N GLY A 17 -12.01 -0.43 -40.35
CA GLY A 17 -11.16 -1.38 -39.66
C GLY A 17 -11.18 -1.17 -38.14
N ALA A 18 -11.01 0.06 -37.67
CA ALA A 18 -11.07 0.40 -36.26
C ALA A 18 -12.41 0.00 -35.62
N LEU A 19 -13.54 0.31 -36.28
CA LEU A 19 -14.87 -0.04 -35.77
C LEU A 19 -15.07 -1.56 -35.65
N ARG A 20 -14.48 -2.36 -36.55
CA ARG A 20 -14.49 -3.83 -36.45
C ARG A 20 -13.70 -4.34 -35.26
N VAL A 21 -12.52 -3.76 -34.97
CA VAL A 21 -11.73 -4.09 -33.77
C VAL A 21 -12.54 -3.82 -32.51
N VAL A 22 -13.22 -2.67 -32.43
CA VAL A 22 -14.11 -2.34 -31.31
C VAL A 22 -15.21 -3.39 -31.12
N MET A 23 -15.95 -3.68 -32.19
CA MET A 23 -17.05 -4.65 -32.13
C MET A 23 -16.59 -6.06 -31.76
N PHE A 24 -15.38 -6.43 -32.20
CA PHE A 24 -14.78 -7.71 -31.86
C PHE A 24 -14.58 -7.85 -30.34
N TYR A 25 -13.90 -6.89 -29.71
CA TYR A 25 -13.68 -6.92 -28.26
C TYR A 25 -14.97 -6.77 -27.47
N ASP A 26 -15.90 -5.91 -27.89
CA ASP A 26 -17.22 -5.79 -27.25
C ASP A 26 -17.98 -7.13 -27.25
N THR A 27 -17.88 -7.89 -28.35
CA THR A 27 -18.50 -9.22 -28.45
C THR A 27 -17.86 -10.21 -27.48
N LEU A 28 -16.53 -10.21 -27.35
CA LEU A 28 -15.82 -11.04 -26.38
C LEU A 28 -16.20 -10.68 -24.94
N MET A 29 -16.31 -9.38 -24.63
CA MET A 29 -16.70 -8.90 -23.30
C MET A 29 -18.13 -9.31 -22.94
N ARG A 30 -19.07 -9.22 -23.90
CA ARG A 30 -20.46 -9.69 -23.73
C ARG A 30 -20.53 -11.20 -23.47
N ARG A 31 -19.70 -11.98 -24.17
CA ARG A 31 -19.63 -13.44 -24.01
C ARG A 31 -18.88 -13.90 -22.76
N ARG A 32 -18.29 -12.97 -22.01
CA ARG A 32 -17.57 -13.24 -20.76
C ARG A 32 -16.43 -14.27 -20.92
N VAL A 33 -15.64 -14.12 -21.98
CA VAL A 33 -14.51 -15.02 -22.23
C VAL A 33 -13.43 -14.90 -21.14
N ASP A 34 -12.69 -15.98 -20.91
CA ASP A 34 -11.54 -16.00 -20.01
C ASP A 34 -10.25 -15.49 -20.71
N LEU A 35 -9.16 -15.30 -19.94
CA LEU A 35 -7.90 -14.78 -20.48
C LEU A 35 -7.30 -15.67 -21.60
N PRO A 36 -7.27 -17.02 -21.49
CA PRO A 36 -6.85 -17.87 -22.59
C PRO A 36 -7.69 -17.70 -23.86
N ALA A 37 -9.01 -17.64 -23.77
CA ALA A 37 -9.88 -17.43 -24.93
C ALA A 37 -9.71 -16.02 -25.52
N LEU A 38 -9.53 -14.99 -24.69
CA LEU A 38 -9.26 -13.62 -25.13
C LEU A 38 -7.93 -13.52 -25.89
N ALA A 39 -6.84 -14.10 -25.37
CA ALA A 39 -5.54 -14.13 -26.04
C ALA A 39 -5.61 -14.90 -27.37
N ARG A 40 -6.28 -16.05 -27.39
CA ARG A 40 -6.48 -16.85 -28.62
C ARG A 40 -7.25 -16.08 -29.69
N ALA A 41 -8.34 -15.42 -29.31
CA ALA A 41 -9.15 -14.62 -30.22
C ALA A 41 -8.36 -13.41 -30.75
N SER A 42 -7.59 -12.74 -29.88
CA SER A 42 -6.73 -11.61 -30.26
C SER A 42 -5.62 -12.03 -31.24
N ALA A 43 -5.00 -13.20 -31.03
CA ALA A 43 -4.00 -13.76 -31.95
C ALA A 43 -4.59 -14.04 -33.34
N ALA A 44 -5.82 -14.55 -33.39
CA ALA A 44 -6.53 -14.78 -34.65
C ALA A 44 -6.86 -13.46 -35.37
N LEU A 45 -7.36 -12.45 -34.64
CA LEU A 45 -7.64 -11.12 -35.22
C LEU A 45 -6.36 -10.43 -35.72
N ALA A 46 -5.27 -10.55 -34.98
CA ALA A 46 -3.99 -9.93 -35.31
C ALA A 46 -3.20 -10.71 -36.36
N GLU A 47 -3.55 -11.97 -36.65
CA GLU A 47 -2.81 -12.88 -37.54
C GLU A 47 -1.33 -13.07 -37.11
N CYS A 48 -1.06 -12.99 -35.81
CA CYS A 48 0.26 -13.21 -35.23
C CYS A 48 0.12 -13.69 -33.78
N VAL A 49 1.23 -13.99 -33.11
CA VAL A 49 1.17 -14.40 -31.70
C VAL A 49 0.73 -13.20 -30.86
N ALA A 50 -0.28 -13.39 -30.01
CA ALA A 50 -0.70 -12.41 -29.02
C ALA A 50 -0.40 -12.92 -27.61
N GLY A 51 0.11 -12.04 -26.76
CA GLY A 51 0.56 -12.36 -25.42
C GLY A 51 -0.07 -11.50 -24.34
N ILE A 52 -0.25 -12.09 -23.15
CA ILE A 52 -0.66 -11.43 -21.91
C ILE A 52 0.35 -11.83 -20.82
N ARG A 53 0.82 -10.87 -20.05
CA ARG A 53 1.62 -11.08 -18.83
C ARG A 53 0.96 -10.32 -17.69
N LEU A 54 0.73 -10.99 -16.56
CA LEU A 54 0.18 -10.36 -15.36
C LEU A 54 1.25 -10.33 -14.27
N HIS A 55 1.65 -9.13 -13.85
CA HIS A 55 2.79 -8.91 -12.96
C HIS A 55 2.60 -9.60 -11.60
N GLY A 56 1.42 -9.46 -10.99
CA GLY A 56 1.15 -10.03 -9.66
C GLY A 56 1.16 -11.57 -9.57
N THR A 57 1.09 -12.28 -10.70
CA THR A 57 1.14 -13.76 -10.71
C THR A 57 2.33 -14.32 -11.50
N GLY A 58 3.08 -13.47 -12.20
CA GLY A 58 4.05 -13.89 -13.22
C GLY A 58 3.44 -14.70 -14.37
N ARG A 59 2.11 -14.85 -14.44
CA ARG A 59 1.43 -15.70 -15.41
C ARG A 59 1.57 -15.10 -16.81
N VAL A 60 2.09 -15.91 -17.72
CA VAL A 60 2.22 -15.59 -19.14
C VAL A 60 1.27 -16.47 -19.95
N ILE A 61 0.45 -15.86 -20.81
CA ILE A 61 -0.50 -16.54 -21.71
C ILE A 61 -0.15 -16.11 -23.13
N ARG A 62 0.15 -17.06 -24.00
CA ARG A 62 0.48 -16.80 -25.41
C ARG A 62 -0.25 -17.76 -26.32
N PHE A 63 -0.81 -17.23 -27.41
CA PHE A 63 -1.48 -18.00 -28.45
C PHE A 63 -1.03 -17.54 -29.83
N GLY A 64 -0.82 -18.48 -30.74
CA GLY A 64 -0.58 -18.21 -32.15
C GLY A 64 -1.88 -17.99 -32.94
N PRO A 65 -1.77 -17.53 -34.20
CA PRO A 65 -2.94 -17.28 -35.06
C PRO A 65 -3.70 -18.58 -35.41
N ASP A 66 -3.04 -19.73 -35.29
CA ASP A 66 -3.65 -21.06 -35.44
C ASP A 66 -4.45 -21.51 -34.20
N GLY A 67 -4.50 -20.67 -33.16
CA GLY A 67 -5.21 -20.93 -31.92
C GLY A 67 -4.47 -21.85 -30.94
N ARG A 68 -3.23 -22.25 -31.26
CA ARG A 68 -2.40 -23.09 -30.37
C ARG A 68 -1.67 -22.25 -29.35
N SER A 69 -1.50 -22.79 -28.15
CA SER A 69 -0.74 -22.13 -27.10
C SER A 69 0.76 -22.21 -27.41
N VAL A 70 1.46 -21.09 -27.25
CA VAL A 70 2.91 -20.99 -27.49
C VAL A 70 3.64 -21.11 -26.16
N GLN A 71 4.45 -22.17 -26.01
CA GLN A 71 5.14 -22.51 -24.76
C GLN A 71 6.60 -22.04 -24.70
N THR A 72 7.14 -21.51 -25.80
CA THR A 72 8.49 -20.96 -25.81
C THR A 72 8.60 -19.75 -24.88
N PRO A 73 9.80 -19.33 -24.48
CA PRO A 73 9.97 -18.04 -23.80
C PRO A 73 9.50 -16.90 -24.72
N PRO A 74 8.81 -15.88 -24.17
CA PRO A 74 8.46 -14.70 -24.97
C PRO A 74 9.74 -13.97 -25.39
N PRO A 75 9.82 -13.43 -26.62
CA PRO A 75 10.86 -12.48 -26.97
C PRO A 75 10.75 -11.23 -26.09
N ALA A 76 11.82 -10.44 -25.99
CA ALA A 76 11.78 -9.11 -25.40
C ALA A 76 10.96 -8.17 -26.31
N ALA A 77 9.64 -8.25 -26.21
CA ALA A 77 8.71 -7.40 -26.95
C ALA A 77 8.33 -6.19 -26.09
N ALA A 78 8.36 -4.99 -26.71
CA ALA A 78 7.62 -3.85 -26.21
C ALA A 78 6.12 -4.19 -26.24
N GLY A 79 5.41 -3.87 -25.17
CA GLY A 79 3.99 -4.16 -25.04
C GLY A 79 3.24 -2.98 -24.46
N THR A 80 1.93 -3.01 -24.59
CA THR A 80 1.03 -2.00 -24.04
C THR A 80 0.70 -2.38 -22.60
N PRO A 81 0.83 -1.46 -21.63
CA PRO A 81 0.50 -1.72 -20.24
C PRO A 81 -1.01 -2.01 -20.10
N VAL A 82 -1.34 -2.93 -19.21
CA VAL A 82 -2.71 -3.19 -18.76
C VAL A 82 -2.90 -2.45 -17.44
N THR A 83 -3.76 -1.44 -17.45
CA THR A 83 -4.08 -0.66 -16.25
C THR A 83 -5.47 -1.00 -15.72
N LEU A 84 -5.60 -1.09 -14.39
CA LEU A 84 -6.87 -1.24 -13.67
C LEU A 84 -6.78 -0.36 -12.42
N ASP A 85 -7.77 0.51 -12.21
CA ASP A 85 -7.78 1.52 -11.14
C ASP A 85 -6.46 2.32 -11.04
N ASP A 86 -5.96 2.81 -12.18
CA ASP A 86 -4.69 3.55 -12.32
C ASP A 86 -3.41 2.77 -11.94
N GLU A 87 -3.51 1.46 -11.66
CA GLU A 87 -2.37 0.57 -11.40
C GLU A 87 -2.03 -0.29 -12.62
N GLU A 88 -0.73 -0.39 -12.98
CA GLU A 88 -0.27 -1.32 -14.02
C GLU A 88 -0.26 -2.76 -13.49
N ILE A 89 -1.26 -3.55 -13.88
CA ILE A 89 -1.44 -4.94 -13.44
C ILE A 89 -0.79 -5.96 -14.39
N GLY A 90 -0.31 -5.53 -15.55
CA GLY A 90 0.28 -6.40 -16.55
C GLY A 90 0.63 -5.71 -17.86
N THR A 91 0.91 -6.52 -18.88
CA THR A 91 1.28 -6.06 -20.22
C THR A 91 0.70 -6.99 -21.27
N VAL A 92 0.24 -6.44 -22.40
CA VAL A 92 -0.13 -7.18 -23.61
C VAL A 92 0.82 -6.86 -24.76
N TRP A 93 1.04 -7.80 -25.66
CA TRP A 93 1.89 -7.57 -26.84
C TRP A 93 1.47 -8.42 -28.03
N LEU A 94 1.95 -8.03 -29.21
CA LEU A 94 1.87 -8.78 -30.46
C LEU A 94 3.30 -9.13 -30.92
N GLU A 95 3.52 -10.36 -31.38
CA GLU A 95 4.82 -10.80 -31.91
C GLU A 95 4.73 -10.81 -33.44
N ARG A 96 4.83 -9.62 -34.03
CA ARG A 96 4.87 -9.46 -35.49
C ARG A 96 6.28 -9.60 -36.03
N THR A 97 6.40 -10.33 -37.13
CA THR A 97 7.59 -10.31 -37.97
C THR A 97 7.42 -9.19 -39.01
N GLY A 98 8.04 -8.03 -38.79
CA GLY A 98 8.00 -6.89 -39.72
C GLY A 98 7.49 -5.60 -39.08
N ALA A 99 7.17 -4.61 -39.92
CA ALA A 99 6.64 -3.32 -39.47
C ALA A 99 5.23 -3.46 -38.84
N SER A 100 4.92 -2.55 -37.91
CA SER A 100 3.58 -2.42 -37.33
C SER A 100 2.54 -2.16 -38.42
N ARG A 101 1.37 -2.77 -38.30
CA ARG A 101 0.21 -2.53 -39.17
C ARG A 101 -0.60 -1.35 -38.62
N ALA A 102 -1.37 -0.69 -39.48
CA ALA A 102 -2.14 0.52 -39.15
C ALA A 102 -3.09 0.37 -37.95
N LEU A 103 -3.62 -0.83 -37.70
CA LEU A 103 -4.58 -1.10 -36.61
C LEU A 103 -3.95 -1.72 -35.35
N ASP A 104 -2.64 -1.95 -35.32
CA ASP A 104 -2.00 -2.68 -34.21
C ASP A 104 -2.08 -1.92 -32.89
N GLU A 105 -1.91 -0.61 -32.93
CA GLU A 105 -2.02 0.25 -31.75
C GLU A 105 -3.43 0.19 -31.16
N MET A 106 -4.46 0.38 -32.01
CA MET A 106 -5.87 0.25 -31.60
C MET A 106 -6.20 -1.16 -31.10
N LEU A 107 -5.64 -2.22 -31.71
CA LEU A 107 -5.84 -3.59 -31.26
C LEU A 107 -5.22 -3.79 -29.88
N LEU A 108 -3.98 -3.35 -29.68
CA LEU A 108 -3.29 -3.44 -28.39
C LEU A 108 -4.01 -2.66 -27.30
N ASP A 109 -4.50 -1.46 -27.58
CA ASP A 109 -5.28 -0.65 -26.63
C ASP A 109 -6.56 -1.37 -26.22
N ARG A 110 -7.32 -1.88 -27.19
CA ARG A 110 -8.55 -2.64 -26.93
C ARG A 110 -8.28 -3.96 -26.24
N PHE A 111 -7.16 -4.61 -26.56
CA PHE A 111 -6.73 -5.84 -25.91
C PHE A 111 -6.39 -5.59 -24.45
N ALA A 112 -5.63 -4.52 -24.15
CA ALA A 112 -5.29 -4.13 -22.79
C ALA A 112 -6.55 -3.87 -21.95
N LEU A 113 -7.51 -3.08 -22.47
CA LEU A 113 -8.78 -2.81 -21.80
C LEU A 113 -9.62 -4.09 -21.56
N ALA A 114 -9.66 -4.98 -22.55
CA ALA A 114 -10.37 -6.25 -22.43
C ALA A 114 -9.71 -7.16 -21.39
N VAL A 115 -8.38 -7.20 -21.30
CA VAL A 115 -7.66 -7.94 -20.27
C VAL A 115 -7.96 -7.37 -18.89
N ALA A 116 -7.94 -6.04 -18.71
CA ALA A 116 -8.30 -5.39 -17.45
C ALA A 116 -9.71 -5.80 -16.99
N THR A 117 -10.70 -5.76 -17.89
CA THR A 117 -12.10 -6.15 -17.62
C THR A 117 -12.23 -7.63 -17.21
N VAL A 118 -11.53 -8.54 -17.89
CA VAL A 118 -11.56 -9.97 -17.55
C VAL A 118 -10.87 -10.22 -16.21
N VAL A 119 -9.77 -9.52 -15.94
CA VAL A 119 -9.03 -9.61 -14.67
C VAL A 119 -9.89 -9.14 -13.50
N GLU A 120 -10.52 -7.97 -13.62
CA GLU A 120 -11.43 -7.42 -12.62
C GLU A 120 -12.56 -8.40 -12.27
N ARG A 121 -13.08 -9.10 -13.28
CA ARG A 121 -14.22 -10.03 -13.11
C ARG A 121 -13.86 -11.38 -12.48
N TYR A 122 -12.69 -11.93 -12.82
CA TYR A 122 -12.38 -13.35 -12.56
C TYR A 122 -11.12 -13.56 -11.69
N GLY A 123 -10.42 -12.51 -11.32
CA GLY A 123 -9.24 -12.58 -10.46
C GLY A 123 -9.56 -12.38 -8.97
N PRO A 124 -8.70 -12.86 -8.06
CA PRO A 124 -8.58 -12.21 -6.75
C PRO A 124 -8.28 -10.72 -6.95
N ALA A 125 -8.55 -9.88 -5.95
CA ALA A 125 -8.27 -8.44 -6.02
C ALA A 125 -6.84 -8.23 -6.56
N ARG A 126 -6.68 -7.56 -7.70
CA ARG A 126 -5.38 -7.41 -8.38
C ARG A 126 -4.76 -6.04 -8.19
N THR A 127 -5.59 -5.07 -7.87
CA THR A 127 -5.20 -3.73 -7.46
C THR A 127 -4.81 -3.74 -6.00
N THR A 128 -3.96 -2.81 -5.60
CA THR A 128 -3.52 -2.68 -4.21
C THR A 128 -4.71 -2.35 -3.32
N MET A 129 -5.62 -1.49 -3.77
CA MET A 129 -6.85 -1.22 -3.04
C MET A 129 -7.79 -2.44 -3.01
N ALA A 130 -8.26 -2.78 -1.82
CA ALA A 130 -9.13 -3.92 -1.55
C ALA A 130 -10.47 -3.48 -0.96
N ASP A 131 -11.47 -4.36 -1.04
CA ASP A 131 -12.73 -4.22 -0.33
C ASP A 131 -12.47 -4.13 1.19
N PRO A 132 -12.83 -3.01 1.86
CA PRO A 132 -12.67 -2.86 3.30
C PRO A 132 -13.30 -4.00 4.12
N ALA A 133 -14.43 -4.57 3.66
CA ALA A 133 -15.08 -5.67 4.36
C ALA A 133 -14.24 -6.95 4.36
N LEU A 134 -13.53 -7.24 3.26
CA LEU A 134 -12.60 -8.37 3.21
C LEU A 134 -11.38 -8.12 4.12
N VAL A 135 -10.87 -6.89 4.14
CA VAL A 135 -9.75 -6.53 5.02
C VAL A 135 -10.15 -6.60 6.49
N GLU A 136 -11.34 -6.12 6.86
CA GLU A 136 -11.91 -6.24 8.20
C GLU A 136 -12.06 -7.70 8.64
N LEU A 137 -12.52 -8.59 7.75
CA LEU A 137 -12.57 -10.02 8.04
C LEU A 137 -11.19 -10.61 8.34
N VAL A 138 -10.15 -10.15 7.64
CA VAL A 138 -8.78 -10.64 7.85
C VAL A 138 -8.21 -10.21 9.20
N ILE A 139 -8.35 -8.93 9.53
CA ILE A 139 -7.77 -8.32 10.74
C ILE A 139 -8.69 -8.38 11.97
N GLY A 140 -9.91 -8.91 11.82
CA GLY A 140 -10.87 -9.05 12.90
C GLY A 140 -10.39 -10.08 13.92
N ALA A 141 -10.38 -9.68 15.20
CA ALA A 141 -10.02 -10.58 16.31
C ALA A 141 -11.05 -11.72 16.49
N ASP A 142 -12.33 -11.44 16.23
CA ASP A 142 -13.43 -12.40 16.38
C ASP A 142 -13.75 -13.16 15.09
N SER A 143 -12.97 -12.96 14.02
CA SER A 143 -13.22 -13.64 12.75
C SER A 143 -12.89 -15.13 12.86
N ASP A 144 -13.82 -15.96 12.40
CA ASP A 144 -13.61 -17.40 12.23
C ASP A 144 -12.47 -17.67 11.21
N GLU A 145 -11.68 -18.70 11.48
CA GLU A 145 -10.49 -19.02 10.69
C GLU A 145 -10.83 -19.38 9.23
N ALA A 146 -11.97 -20.04 8.98
CA ALA A 146 -12.39 -20.36 7.62
C ALA A 146 -12.82 -19.10 6.84
N ALA A 147 -13.46 -18.15 7.53
CA ALA A 147 -13.80 -16.85 6.95
C ALA A 147 -12.54 -16.03 6.63
N ARG A 148 -11.57 -15.98 7.55
CA ARG A 148 -10.27 -15.32 7.35
C ARG A 148 -9.49 -15.94 6.19
N ALA A 149 -9.36 -17.26 6.15
CA ALA A 149 -8.68 -17.97 5.06
C ALA A 149 -9.39 -17.77 3.71
N ARG A 150 -10.72 -17.66 3.69
CA ARG A 150 -11.46 -17.31 2.47
C ARG A 150 -11.18 -15.87 2.04
N ALA A 151 -11.19 -14.91 2.97
CA ALA A 151 -10.92 -13.51 2.67
C ALA A 151 -9.49 -13.32 2.12
N LEU A 152 -8.48 -13.94 2.74
CA LEU A 152 -7.10 -13.93 2.26
C LEU A 152 -6.97 -14.47 0.82
N ARG A 153 -7.68 -15.55 0.49
CA ARG A 153 -7.70 -16.09 -0.89
C ARG A 153 -8.37 -15.14 -1.88
N LEU A 154 -9.47 -14.49 -1.50
CA LEU A 154 -10.15 -13.48 -2.34
C LEU A 154 -9.26 -12.24 -2.56
N LEU A 155 -8.44 -11.91 -1.57
CA LEU A 155 -7.42 -10.87 -1.61
C LEU A 155 -6.15 -11.30 -2.37
N GLY A 156 -6.05 -12.55 -2.82
CA GLY A 156 -4.92 -13.04 -3.62
C GLY A 156 -3.69 -13.43 -2.82
N PHE A 157 -3.78 -13.55 -1.49
CA PHE A 157 -2.70 -14.09 -0.67
C PHE A 157 -2.63 -15.62 -0.79
N PRO A 158 -1.44 -16.19 -0.98
CA PRO A 158 -1.26 -17.64 -0.98
C PRO A 158 -1.33 -18.18 0.46
N ALA A 159 -1.76 -19.43 0.62
CA ALA A 159 -2.05 -20.02 1.93
C ALA A 159 -0.79 -20.41 2.73
N ASP A 160 0.37 -20.48 2.07
CA ASP A 160 1.64 -20.95 2.61
C ASP A 160 2.60 -19.83 3.01
N LEU A 161 2.28 -18.57 2.70
CA LEU A 161 3.10 -17.41 3.10
C LEU A 161 2.46 -16.65 4.26
N PRO A 162 3.26 -16.26 5.27
CA PRO A 162 2.75 -15.43 6.35
C PRO A 162 2.34 -14.06 5.80
N VAL A 163 1.18 -13.58 6.22
CA VAL A 163 0.70 -12.23 5.93
C VAL A 163 1.07 -11.34 7.11
N ARG A 164 1.65 -10.18 6.82
CA ARG A 164 1.96 -9.12 7.78
C ARG A 164 0.96 -7.99 7.66
N VAL A 165 0.77 -7.27 8.77
CA VAL A 165 -0.16 -6.14 8.87
C VAL A 165 0.59 -4.88 9.27
N ALA A 166 0.32 -3.77 8.59
CA ALA A 166 0.69 -2.43 9.02
C ALA A 166 -0.53 -1.54 9.19
N ALA A 167 -0.48 -0.68 10.21
CA ALA A 167 -1.41 0.43 10.42
C ALA A 167 -0.73 1.70 9.93
N VAL A 168 -1.39 2.46 9.06
CA VAL A 168 -0.79 3.57 8.32
C VAL A 168 -1.65 4.82 8.44
N ARG A 169 -0.97 5.95 8.61
CA ARG A 169 -1.50 7.29 8.41
C ARG A 169 -0.59 8.06 7.50
N SER A 170 -1.13 8.53 6.40
CA SER A 170 -0.37 9.27 5.40
C SER A 170 -1.30 10.23 4.67
N PRO A 171 -0.81 11.40 4.24
CA PRO A 171 -1.50 12.22 3.25
C PRO A 171 -1.48 11.57 1.85
N GLN A 172 -0.65 10.55 1.64
CA GLN A 172 -0.53 9.86 0.36
C GLN A 172 -1.54 8.71 0.22
N PRO A 173 -2.00 8.41 -1.00
CA PRO A 173 -2.84 7.24 -1.27
C PRO A 173 -2.20 5.92 -0.83
N LEU A 174 -2.99 5.01 -0.25
CA LEU A 174 -2.49 3.75 0.33
C LEU A 174 -1.93 2.78 -0.71
N ASP A 175 -2.43 2.82 -1.95
CA ASP A 175 -1.93 2.06 -3.10
C ASP A 175 -0.46 2.39 -3.40
N ARG A 176 -0.11 3.68 -3.41
CA ARG A 176 1.27 4.14 -3.62
C ARG A 176 2.20 3.67 -2.52
N ILE A 177 1.75 3.74 -1.27
CA ILE A 177 2.50 3.26 -0.11
C ILE A 177 2.67 1.74 -0.21
N GLY A 178 1.62 1.00 -0.57
CA GLY A 178 1.67 -0.44 -0.76
C GLY A 178 2.72 -0.85 -1.80
N GLY A 179 2.74 -0.18 -2.95
CA GLY A 179 3.72 -0.42 -4.00
C GLY A 179 5.17 -0.15 -3.58
N SER A 180 5.41 0.83 -2.70
CA SER A 180 6.76 1.16 -2.23
C SER A 180 7.27 0.22 -1.13
N VAL A 181 6.41 -0.25 -0.22
CA VAL A 181 6.80 -1.13 0.89
C VAL A 181 6.86 -2.62 0.51
N CYS A 182 6.27 -2.99 -0.63
CA CYS A 182 6.21 -4.38 -1.11
C CYS A 182 6.40 -4.49 -2.63
N PRO A 183 7.54 -4.06 -3.19
CA PRO A 183 7.75 -4.07 -4.63
C PRO A 183 7.73 -5.50 -5.19
N GLY A 184 6.92 -5.73 -6.24
CA GLY A 184 6.87 -7.01 -6.95
C GLY A 184 6.19 -8.16 -6.20
N ARG A 185 5.49 -7.89 -5.11
CA ARG A 185 4.73 -8.89 -4.31
C ARG A 185 3.31 -8.41 -4.03
N PRO A 186 2.35 -9.32 -3.75
CA PRO A 186 0.98 -8.94 -3.48
C PRO A 186 0.91 -8.13 -2.18
N VAL A 187 0.36 -6.93 -2.31
CA VAL A 187 -0.04 -6.03 -1.22
C VAL A 187 -1.52 -5.70 -1.38
N LYS A 188 -2.21 -5.57 -0.24
CA LYS A 188 -3.60 -5.14 -0.17
C LYS A 188 -3.78 -4.04 0.84
N ALA A 189 -4.52 -3.02 0.46
CA ALA A 189 -4.73 -1.83 1.22
C ALA A 189 -6.21 -1.51 1.33
N ALA A 190 -6.65 -1.10 2.51
CA ALA A 190 -7.97 -0.52 2.70
C ALA A 190 -7.96 0.44 3.88
N THR A 191 -8.95 1.34 3.93
CA THR A 191 -9.17 2.16 5.13
C THR A 191 -10.21 1.47 6.01
N VAL A 192 -9.87 1.18 7.25
CA VAL A 192 -10.76 0.56 8.25
C VAL A 192 -10.80 1.44 9.48
N GLY A 193 -11.99 1.92 9.86
CA GLY A 193 -12.16 2.79 11.03
C GLY A 193 -11.28 4.05 11.00
N GLY A 194 -11.05 4.63 9.81
CA GLY A 194 -10.22 5.83 9.63
C GLY A 194 -8.70 5.59 9.68
N VAL A 195 -8.24 4.34 9.73
CA VAL A 195 -6.82 3.97 9.68
C VAL A 195 -6.54 3.16 8.42
N GLY A 196 -5.44 3.47 7.73
CA GLY A 196 -4.99 2.66 6.61
C GLY A 196 -4.45 1.32 7.07
N VAL A 197 -4.91 0.24 6.44
CA VAL A 197 -4.43 -1.13 6.66
C VAL A 197 -3.61 -1.51 5.45
N LEU A 198 -2.39 -2.01 5.65
CA LEU A 198 -1.64 -2.72 4.61
C LEU A 198 -1.47 -4.18 5.02
N LEU A 199 -1.87 -5.08 4.14
CA LEU A 199 -1.63 -6.52 4.21
C LEU A 199 -0.60 -6.89 3.16
N ALA A 200 0.48 -7.56 3.53
CA ALA A 200 1.51 -7.96 2.58
C ALA A 200 2.27 -9.20 3.08
N THR A 201 2.85 -9.98 2.18
CA THR A 201 3.70 -11.13 2.58
C THR A 201 5.05 -10.68 3.15
N THR A 202 5.47 -9.47 2.81
CA THR A 202 6.67 -8.80 3.32
C THR A 202 6.38 -7.31 3.42
N LEU A 203 6.91 -6.64 4.45
CA LEU A 203 6.84 -5.20 4.61
C LEU A 203 8.26 -4.68 4.81
N ASP A 204 8.74 -3.89 3.86
CA ASP A 204 10.00 -3.15 4.02
C ASP A 204 9.75 -1.87 4.81
N ALA A 205 10.24 -1.84 6.05
CA ALA A 205 10.13 -0.69 6.93
C ALA A 205 10.84 0.56 6.37
N THR A 206 11.81 0.39 5.47
CA THR A 206 12.53 1.49 4.83
C THR A 206 11.84 2.00 3.56
N GLY A 207 10.88 1.24 3.04
CA GLY A 207 10.12 1.58 1.84
C GLY A 207 8.93 2.53 2.09
N PHE A 208 8.68 2.93 3.33
CA PHE A 208 7.61 3.88 3.65
C PHE A 208 7.99 5.28 3.16
N PRO A 209 7.12 5.96 2.39
CA PRO A 209 7.40 7.31 1.90
C PRO A 209 7.53 8.34 3.03
N PRO A 210 8.17 9.49 2.78
CA PRO A 210 8.17 10.62 3.71
C PRO A 210 6.75 11.01 4.13
N ASP A 211 6.62 11.57 5.35
CA ASP A 211 5.35 11.98 5.96
C ASP A 211 4.33 10.85 6.20
N THR A 212 4.73 9.60 6.01
CA THR A 212 3.93 8.43 6.37
C THR A 212 4.27 7.96 7.78
N LEU A 213 3.26 7.89 8.65
CA LEU A 213 3.37 7.24 9.94
C LEU A 213 2.86 5.80 9.82
N ALA A 214 3.65 4.85 10.29
CA ALA A 214 3.32 3.44 10.22
C ALA A 214 3.65 2.70 11.52
N GLY A 215 2.74 1.81 11.93
CA GLY A 215 2.99 0.82 12.97
C GLY A 215 2.96 -0.58 12.36
N LEU A 216 3.94 -1.41 12.71
CA LEU A 216 4.08 -2.78 12.21
C LEU A 216 3.74 -3.80 13.31
N GLY A 217 2.87 -4.76 13.00
CA GLY A 217 2.61 -5.91 13.85
C GLY A 217 3.66 -7.01 13.67
N THR A 218 3.90 -7.78 14.73
CA THR A 218 4.87 -8.89 14.71
C THR A 218 4.24 -10.24 15.03
N ALA A 219 3.04 -10.26 15.63
CA ALA A 219 2.31 -11.49 15.88
C ALA A 219 1.97 -12.26 14.59
N ALA A 220 1.95 -13.59 14.71
CA ALA A 220 1.52 -14.48 13.62
C ALA A 220 0.00 -14.48 13.42
N GLU A 221 -0.77 -14.29 14.49
CA GLU A 221 -2.23 -14.18 14.44
C GLU A 221 -2.62 -12.77 13.98
N LEU A 222 -3.41 -12.64 12.91
CA LEU A 222 -3.63 -11.37 12.20
C LEU A 222 -4.44 -10.35 13.01
N GLY A 223 -5.39 -10.79 13.83
CA GLY A 223 -6.14 -9.93 14.74
C GLY A 223 -5.21 -9.29 15.78
N ARG A 224 -4.32 -10.09 16.38
CA ARG A 224 -3.29 -9.61 17.29
C ARG A 224 -2.28 -8.72 16.57
N ALA A 225 -1.80 -9.11 15.39
CA ALA A 225 -0.86 -8.32 14.61
C ALA A 225 -1.45 -6.95 14.26
N TRP A 226 -2.75 -6.88 13.97
CA TRP A 226 -3.46 -5.62 13.74
C TRP A 226 -3.54 -4.76 15.00
N TRP A 227 -3.88 -5.34 16.15
CA TRP A 227 -3.85 -4.62 17.44
C TRP A 227 -2.46 -4.06 17.74
N GLU A 228 -1.41 -4.84 17.50
CA GLU A 228 -0.01 -4.44 17.64
C GLU A 228 0.37 -3.30 16.70
N ALA A 229 0.04 -3.43 15.42
CA ALA A 229 0.29 -2.42 14.40
C ALA A 229 -0.39 -1.08 14.75
N ARG A 230 -1.66 -1.10 15.16
CA ARG A 230 -2.37 0.11 15.62
C ARG A 230 -1.73 0.71 16.86
N THR A 231 -1.28 -0.13 17.79
CA THR A 231 -0.58 0.32 18.99
C THR A 231 0.73 1.01 18.63
N ALA A 232 1.53 0.38 17.78
CA ALA A 232 2.80 0.93 17.30
C ALA A 232 2.62 2.24 16.52
N LEU A 233 1.56 2.36 15.71
CA LEU A 233 1.23 3.58 14.99
C LEU A 233 1.01 4.76 15.94
N ARG A 234 0.42 4.55 17.13
CA ARG A 234 0.24 5.61 18.13
C ARG A 234 1.54 6.10 18.77
N PHE A 235 2.63 5.33 18.63
CA PHE A 235 3.99 5.74 19.03
C PHE A 235 4.79 6.36 17.87
N ALA A 236 4.27 6.33 16.65
CA ALA A 236 4.94 6.90 15.48
C ALA A 236 4.93 8.43 15.54
N THR A 237 6.03 9.04 15.11
CA THR A 237 6.25 10.50 15.13
C THR A 237 7.00 10.94 13.89
N ALA A 238 7.08 12.24 13.61
CA ALA A 238 7.88 12.74 12.48
C ALA A 238 9.36 12.30 12.53
N ARG A 239 9.95 12.15 13.73
CA ARG A 239 11.34 11.69 13.94
C ARG A 239 11.48 10.16 13.99
N ARG A 240 10.39 9.44 14.23
CA ARG A 240 10.30 7.97 14.22
C ARG A 240 9.02 7.55 13.49
N PRO A 241 8.98 7.70 12.16
CA PRO A 241 7.76 7.56 11.38
C PRO A 241 7.27 6.12 11.29
N VAL A 242 8.18 5.15 11.31
CA VAL A 242 7.87 3.72 11.29
C VAL A 242 8.26 3.10 12.62
N VAL A 243 7.30 2.45 13.28
CA VAL A 243 7.50 1.79 14.57
C VAL A 243 7.13 0.33 14.43
N ASP A 244 8.10 -0.56 14.67
CA ASP A 244 7.80 -1.97 14.88
C ASP A 244 7.32 -2.19 16.32
N PHE A 245 6.21 -2.91 16.50
CA PHE A 245 5.68 -3.21 17.82
C PHE A 245 6.68 -3.98 18.70
N GLY A 246 7.48 -4.87 18.11
CA GLY A 246 8.52 -5.63 18.82
C GLY A 246 9.58 -4.73 19.47
N ASP A 247 9.85 -3.57 18.87
CA ASP A 247 10.83 -2.60 19.36
C ASP A 247 10.31 -1.73 20.53
N LEU A 248 9.02 -1.79 20.85
CA LEU A 248 8.45 -1.00 21.95
C LEU A 248 8.79 -1.57 23.32
N GLY A 249 8.97 -2.89 23.43
CA GLY A 249 9.18 -3.56 24.71
C GLY A 249 8.11 -3.17 25.74
N SER A 250 8.54 -2.76 26.93
CA SER A 250 7.63 -2.36 28.02
C SER A 250 6.84 -1.08 27.76
N LEU A 251 7.24 -0.24 26.78
CA LEU A 251 6.49 0.96 26.43
C LEU A 251 5.10 0.61 25.88
N ALA A 252 4.94 -0.55 25.24
CA ALA A 252 3.65 -1.01 24.74
C ALA A 252 2.59 -1.17 25.85
N LEU A 253 3.00 -1.36 27.10
CA LEU A 253 2.09 -1.42 28.25
C LEU A 253 1.37 -0.09 28.49
N LEU A 254 2.00 1.05 28.19
CA LEU A 254 1.37 2.37 28.32
C LEU A 254 0.12 2.49 27.45
N ALA A 255 0.08 1.81 26.30
CA ALA A 255 -1.06 1.84 25.40
C ALA A 255 -2.31 1.12 25.93
N GLN A 256 -2.15 0.30 26.97
CA GLN A 256 -3.23 -0.41 27.67
C GLN A 256 -3.81 0.40 28.83
N VAL A 257 -3.13 1.46 29.26
CA VAL A 257 -3.63 2.34 30.32
C VAL A 257 -4.84 3.12 29.80
N PRO A 258 -5.96 3.18 30.54
CA PRO A 258 -7.12 3.98 30.13
C PRO A 258 -6.74 5.44 29.85
N ARG A 259 -7.30 6.01 28.78
CA ARG A 259 -6.96 7.39 28.35
C ARG A 259 -7.22 8.42 29.44
N ASP A 260 -8.28 8.26 30.24
CA ASP A 260 -8.59 9.19 31.32
C ASP A 260 -7.56 9.12 32.45
N ALA A 261 -7.10 7.91 32.80
CA ALA A 261 -6.01 7.74 33.76
C ALA A 261 -4.69 8.35 33.26
N LEU A 262 -4.43 8.31 31.95
CA LEU A 262 -3.27 9.01 31.36
C LEU A 262 -3.45 10.53 31.43
N ARG A 263 -4.65 11.07 31.16
CA ARG A 263 -4.93 12.52 31.24
C ARG A 263 -4.80 13.07 32.66
N ASP A 264 -5.26 12.30 33.64
CA ASP A 264 -5.24 12.70 35.05
C ASP A 264 -3.83 12.62 35.69
N ASN A 265 -2.87 11.99 35.00
CA ASN A 265 -1.49 11.93 35.47
C ASN A 265 -0.81 13.31 35.37
N ALA A 266 -0.22 13.77 36.46
CA ALA A 266 0.40 15.11 36.55
C ALA A 266 1.53 15.32 35.52
N ASP A 267 2.39 14.33 35.29
CA ASP A 267 3.50 14.45 34.34
C ASP A 267 2.97 14.56 32.90
N VAL A 268 1.93 13.76 32.57
CA VAL A 268 1.28 13.78 31.25
C VAL A 268 0.54 15.10 31.01
N ALA A 269 -0.18 15.61 32.00
CA ALA A 269 -0.85 16.90 31.94
C ALA A 269 0.15 18.06 31.76
N ALA A 270 1.31 18.00 32.43
CA ALA A 270 2.38 18.98 32.27
C ALA A 270 2.97 18.95 30.84
N VAL A 271 3.19 17.76 30.26
CA VAL A 271 3.58 17.62 28.86
C VAL A 271 2.51 18.20 27.93
N ALA A 272 1.23 17.94 28.20
CA ALA A 272 0.13 18.49 27.40
C ALA A 272 0.12 20.03 27.40
N ALA A 273 0.42 20.67 28.53
CA ALA A 273 0.57 22.12 28.62
C ALA A 273 1.77 22.64 27.81
N ILE A 274 2.92 21.95 27.88
CA ILE A 274 4.12 22.28 27.09
C ILE A 274 3.85 22.14 25.58
N ALA A 275 3.08 21.12 25.19
CA ALA A 275 2.78 20.83 23.80
C ALA A 275 2.00 21.93 23.06
N ALA A 276 1.45 22.92 23.78
CA ALA A 276 0.88 24.13 23.18
C ALA A 276 1.93 25.00 22.47
N ASP A 277 3.21 24.90 22.86
CA ASP A 277 4.35 25.52 22.19
C ASP A 277 5.13 24.46 21.41
N ARG A 278 5.11 24.57 20.07
CA ARG A 278 5.80 23.64 19.17
C ARG A 278 7.31 23.59 19.41
N ASP A 279 7.93 24.74 19.65
CA ASP A 279 9.38 24.83 19.88
C ASP A 279 9.78 24.14 21.19
N ALA A 280 8.93 24.28 22.22
CA ALA A 280 9.11 23.64 23.51
C ALA A 280 8.95 22.12 23.39
N LEU A 281 7.91 21.65 22.69
CA LEU A 281 7.68 20.23 22.44
C LEU A 281 8.82 19.59 21.62
N ASP A 282 9.29 20.26 20.57
CA ASP A 282 10.40 19.78 19.76
C ASP A 282 11.70 19.70 20.57
N THR A 283 11.92 20.68 21.45
CA THR A 283 13.09 20.65 22.35
C THR A 283 12.99 19.51 23.36
N LEU A 284 11.81 19.29 23.94
CA LEU A 284 11.57 18.20 24.89
C LEU A 284 11.79 16.83 24.22
N ASP A 285 11.26 16.63 23.01
CA ASP A 285 11.39 15.38 22.29
C ASP A 285 12.84 15.11 21.83
N ALA A 286 13.54 16.12 21.30
CA ALA A 286 14.94 15.99 20.91
C ALA A 286 15.85 15.68 22.12
N TYR A 287 15.59 16.32 23.26
CA TYR A 287 16.33 16.03 24.49
C TYR A 287 15.97 14.65 25.05
N CYS A 288 14.69 14.26 25.05
CA CYS A 288 14.26 12.91 25.41
C CYS A 288 14.92 11.84 24.53
N ALA A 289 15.02 12.05 23.22
CA ALA A 289 15.65 11.10 22.31
C ALA A 289 17.15 10.93 22.57
N THR A 290 17.85 12.03 22.90
CA THR A 290 19.33 12.03 22.94
C THR A 290 19.94 11.95 24.33
N GLY A 291 19.21 12.41 25.36
CA GLY A 291 19.73 12.62 26.72
C GLY A 291 20.89 13.61 26.79
N SER A 292 21.08 14.45 25.77
CA SER A 292 22.25 15.32 25.67
C SER A 292 21.90 16.65 25.04
N VAL A 293 22.27 17.75 25.70
CA VAL A 293 22.07 19.12 25.18
C VAL A 293 22.77 19.32 23.84
N ARG A 294 23.99 18.80 23.69
CA ARG A 294 24.76 18.96 22.43
C ARG A 294 24.08 18.24 21.28
N ARG A 295 23.75 16.95 21.46
CA ARG A 295 23.08 16.17 20.41
C ARG A 295 21.68 16.69 20.10
N ALA A 296 20.93 17.15 21.11
CA ALA A 296 19.64 17.81 20.89
C ALA A 296 19.80 19.12 20.10
N ALA A 297 20.85 19.91 20.38
CA ALA A 297 21.16 21.12 19.63
C ALA A 297 21.53 20.83 18.16
N ASP A 298 22.32 19.79 17.92
CA ASP A 298 22.65 19.33 16.56
C ASP A 298 21.38 18.91 15.79
N LEU A 299 20.49 18.15 16.43
CA LEU A 299 19.21 17.73 15.83
C LEU A 299 18.25 18.87 15.54
N LEU A 300 18.23 19.89 16.40
CA LEU A 300 17.35 21.05 16.25
C LEU A 300 17.98 22.17 15.38
N HIS A 301 19.24 22.00 14.96
CA HIS A 301 20.04 23.05 14.32
C HIS A 301 20.08 24.35 15.13
N LEU A 302 20.19 24.22 16.45
CA LEU A 302 20.27 25.35 17.40
C LEU A 302 21.64 25.40 18.09
N HIS A 303 21.96 26.55 18.67
CA HIS A 303 23.14 26.64 19.53
C HIS A 303 22.90 25.91 20.86
N HIS A 304 23.92 25.18 21.36
CA HIS A 304 23.82 24.38 22.58
C HIS A 304 23.40 25.18 23.82
N SER A 305 23.81 26.46 23.95
CA SER A 305 23.38 27.33 25.06
C SER A 305 21.89 27.65 25.01
N SER A 306 21.32 27.80 23.81
CA SER A 306 19.88 28.00 23.62
C SER A 306 19.09 26.76 24.06
N VAL A 307 19.57 25.57 23.68
CA VAL A 307 18.94 24.31 24.09
C VAL A 307 19.07 24.09 25.59
N ALA A 308 20.22 24.37 26.20
CA ALA A 308 20.39 24.27 27.65
C ALA A 308 19.34 25.10 28.41
N ARG A 309 19.16 26.37 28.02
CA ARG A 309 18.17 27.26 28.63
C ARG A 309 16.74 26.77 28.42
N ARG A 310 16.42 26.22 27.24
CA ARG A 310 15.10 25.64 26.95
C ARG A 310 14.85 24.39 27.79
N VAL A 311 15.83 23.48 27.93
CA VAL A 311 15.74 22.28 28.78
C VAL A 311 15.51 22.65 30.24
N GLU A 312 16.22 23.66 30.75
CA GLU A 312 16.02 24.16 32.10
C GLU A 312 14.60 24.74 32.33
N ALA A 313 14.09 25.49 31.35
CA ALA A 313 12.72 26.00 31.38
C ALA A 313 11.68 24.88 31.32
N LEU A 314 11.90 23.86 30.48
CA LEU A 314 11.06 22.67 30.39
C LEU A 314 11.05 21.90 31.72
N GLY A 315 12.20 21.72 32.38
CA GLY A 315 12.28 21.07 33.68
C GLY A 315 11.46 21.78 34.75
N ARG A 316 11.52 23.12 34.80
CA ARG A 316 10.64 23.92 35.67
C ARG A 316 9.16 23.75 35.34
N GLY A 317 8.80 23.75 34.06
CA GLY A 317 7.41 23.56 33.61
C GLY A 317 6.85 22.18 33.93
N LEU A 318 7.69 21.13 33.87
CA LEU A 318 7.32 19.76 34.24
C LEU A 318 7.35 19.51 35.75
N GLY A 319 8.08 20.32 36.52
CA GLY A 319 8.41 20.00 37.90
C GLY A 319 9.35 18.79 38.01
N ILE A 320 10.18 18.56 36.98
CA ILE A 320 11.10 17.41 36.86
C ILE A 320 12.49 17.94 36.52
N ASP A 321 13.51 17.48 37.25
CA ASP A 321 14.90 17.70 36.84
C ASP A 321 15.24 16.79 35.65
N LEU A 322 15.26 17.36 34.44
CA LEU A 322 15.54 16.63 33.21
C LEU A 322 17.01 16.19 33.09
N THR A 323 17.93 16.76 33.87
CA THR A 323 19.35 16.43 33.82
C THR A 323 19.67 15.15 34.59
N GLU A 324 18.81 14.79 35.55
CA GLU A 324 18.92 13.55 36.31
C GLU A 324 18.34 12.35 35.52
N PRO A 325 19.00 11.17 35.53
CA PRO A 325 18.54 10.00 34.77
C PRO A 325 17.10 9.59 35.06
N THR A 326 16.68 9.66 36.33
CA THR A 326 15.31 9.33 36.75
C THR A 326 14.31 10.36 36.23
N GLY A 327 14.66 11.65 36.23
CA GLY A 327 13.79 12.70 35.72
C GLY A 327 13.64 12.64 34.20
N LEU A 328 14.74 12.38 33.48
CA LEU A 328 14.70 12.13 32.04
C LEU A 328 13.82 10.92 31.70
N LEU A 329 13.89 9.83 32.46
CA LEU A 329 13.03 8.66 32.27
C LEU A 329 11.54 9.01 32.47
N ARG A 330 11.21 9.72 33.55
CA ARG A 330 9.84 10.18 33.81
C ARG A 330 9.30 11.05 32.68
N ALA A 331 10.09 12.00 32.20
CA ALA A 331 9.72 12.86 31.07
C ALA A 331 9.52 12.05 29.78
N ARG A 332 10.37 11.05 29.49
CA ARG A 332 10.19 10.14 28.34
C ARG A 332 8.88 9.36 28.42
N LEU A 333 8.54 8.81 29.60
CA LEU A 333 7.29 8.08 29.80
C LEU A 333 6.08 9.00 29.67
N ALA A 334 6.14 10.20 30.25
CA ALA A 334 5.08 11.18 30.16
C ALA A 334 4.85 11.66 28.71
N LEU A 335 5.93 11.90 27.95
CA LEU A 335 5.86 12.26 26.54
C LEU A 335 5.26 11.14 25.69
N ALA A 336 5.66 9.89 25.94
CA ALA A 336 5.09 8.72 25.27
C ALA A 336 3.60 8.54 25.60
N ALA A 337 3.23 8.65 26.88
CA ALA A 337 1.85 8.58 27.34
C ALA A 337 0.97 9.71 26.78
N TRP A 338 1.50 10.94 26.71
CA TRP A 338 0.80 12.06 26.09
C TRP A 338 0.51 11.80 24.61
N ARG A 339 1.48 11.27 23.84
CA ARG A 339 1.28 10.92 22.43
C ARG A 339 0.17 9.89 22.22
N LEU A 340 0.01 8.97 23.16
CA LEU A 340 -1.07 7.97 23.13
C LEU A 340 -2.47 8.58 23.32
N LEU A 341 -2.58 9.83 23.75
CA LEU A 341 -3.84 10.58 23.83
C LEU A 341 -4.23 11.22 22.50
N ALA A 342 -3.27 11.45 21.60
CA ALA A 342 -3.55 11.89 20.24
C ALA A 342 -4.19 10.73 19.47
N ASP A 343 -5.26 11.02 18.74
CA ASP A 343 -5.94 10.01 17.94
C ASP A 343 -5.10 9.63 16.74
#